data_AF-A0AAX4HKV9-F1
#
_entry.id   AF-A0AAX4HKV9-F1
#
_cell.length_a   1.000
_cell.length_b   1.000
_cell.length_c   1.000
_cell.angle_alpha   90.00
_cell.angle_beta   90.00
_cell.angle_gamma   90.00
#
_symmetry.space_group_name_H-M   'P 1'
#
loop_
_entity.id
_entity.type
_entity.pdbx_description
1 polymer ?
#
loop_
_entity_poly.entity_id
_entity_poly.type
_entity_poly.pdbx_seq_one_letter_code
_entity_poly.pdbx_strand_id
1 'polypeptide(L)'
;MKFLLLIFFLFSLPGLGQEDEDKHLRDLEAQRRKQTEMAVKLEETRQNLQNNTYNAIEELKKLGHENITAASLLDEKVVKIVRKILVDSPIRQMPRERVKELILDKAKDNALGPFLLESPKVLDFLADVLMDKDALPALMGIFLRKDDLKYYFYLWIGIVIMGYLFKRFFVPVEWVGWKEILAAIAINIVIVCICVTVFYQTFKEELDPLLRVVGNYI
;
A
#
# COMPACT_ATOMS: atom_id res chain seq x y z
N MET A 1 -52.14 57.86 -14.66
CA MET A 1 -51.64 57.48 -16.00
C MET A 1 -50.11 57.41 -16.14
N LYS A 2 -49.30 58.13 -15.35
CA LYS A 2 -47.81 58.05 -15.45
C LYS A 2 -47.17 56.83 -14.74
N PHE A 3 -47.89 56.17 -13.83
CA PHE A 3 -47.38 54.98 -13.10
C PHE A 3 -47.57 53.66 -13.87
N LEU A 4 -48.47 53.62 -14.86
CA LEU A 4 -48.78 52.43 -15.67
C LEU A 4 -47.81 52.26 -16.86
N LEU A 5 -47.18 53.34 -17.31
CA LEU A 5 -46.15 53.31 -18.37
C LEU A 5 -44.78 52.82 -17.87
N LEU A 6 -44.51 52.92 -16.56
CA LEU A 6 -43.25 52.50 -15.96
C LEU A 6 -43.20 50.98 -15.73
N ILE A 7 -44.35 50.34 -15.49
CA ILE A 7 -44.49 48.88 -15.35
C ILE A 7 -44.44 48.19 -16.73
N PHE A 8 -44.94 48.82 -17.78
CA PHE A 8 -44.87 48.27 -19.14
C PHE A 8 -43.45 48.29 -19.74
N PHE A 9 -42.62 49.26 -19.34
CA PHE A 9 -41.22 49.37 -19.76
C PHE A 9 -40.28 48.40 -19.00
N LEU A 10 -40.67 47.98 -17.79
CA LEU A 10 -39.92 46.98 -16.99
C LEU A 10 -40.18 45.54 -17.46
N PHE A 11 -41.28 45.27 -18.19
CA PHE A 11 -41.62 43.95 -18.73
C PHE A 11 -41.28 43.77 -20.22
N SER A 12 -40.84 44.82 -20.92
CA SER A 12 -40.59 44.81 -22.37
C SER A 12 -39.12 44.75 -22.77
N LEU A 13 -38.22 44.25 -21.91
CA LEU A 13 -36.83 43.96 -22.26
C LEU A 13 -36.74 42.53 -22.82
N PRO A 14 -36.60 42.32 -24.15
CA PRO A 14 -36.25 41.03 -24.69
C PRO A 14 -34.72 40.86 -24.54
N GLY A 15 -34.27 39.92 -23.72
CA GLY A 15 -32.88 39.44 -23.82
C GLY A 15 -32.02 39.45 -22.56
N LEU A 16 -32.56 39.28 -21.35
CA LEU A 16 -31.77 39.05 -20.13
C LEU A 16 -32.23 37.79 -19.36
N GLY A 17 -32.41 36.68 -20.07
CA GLY A 17 -32.80 35.41 -19.46
C GLY A 17 -32.30 34.13 -20.13
N GLN A 18 -31.61 34.20 -21.28
CA GLN A 18 -31.17 33.00 -22.02
C GLN A 18 -29.66 32.74 -21.97
N GLU A 19 -28.81 33.72 -21.60
CA GLU A 19 -27.37 33.49 -21.54
C GLU A 19 -26.92 32.65 -20.34
N ASP A 20 -27.66 32.67 -19.21
CA ASP A 20 -27.33 31.85 -18.04
C ASP A 20 -27.86 30.40 -18.15
N GLU A 21 -29.02 30.17 -18.79
CA GLU A 21 -29.52 28.81 -19.04
C GLU A 21 -28.64 28.05 -20.05
N ASP A 22 -28.21 28.70 -21.13
CA ASP A 22 -27.35 28.08 -22.14
C ASP A 22 -25.96 27.73 -21.59
N LYS A 23 -25.44 28.53 -20.65
CA LYS A 23 -24.15 28.27 -20.00
C LYS A 23 -24.26 27.12 -19.00
N HIS A 24 -25.33 27.10 -18.22
CA HIS A 24 -25.63 26.00 -17.29
C HIS A 24 -25.89 24.68 -18.04
N LEU A 25 -26.57 24.71 -19.18
CA LEU A 25 -26.79 23.55 -20.04
C LEU A 25 -25.47 22.99 -20.59
N ARG A 26 -24.57 23.85 -21.08
CA ARG A 26 -23.24 23.45 -21.55
C ARG A 26 -22.39 22.83 -20.44
N ASP A 27 -22.42 23.38 -19.24
CA ASP A 27 -21.69 22.81 -18.09
C ASP A 27 -22.26 21.45 -17.65
N LEU A 28 -23.58 21.27 -17.73
CA LEU A 28 -24.25 20.01 -17.41
C LEU A 28 -23.95 18.91 -18.44
N GLU A 29 -23.91 19.26 -19.72
CA GLU A 29 -23.47 18.34 -20.78
C GLU A 29 -22.00 17.97 -20.65
N ALA A 30 -21.13 18.93 -20.31
CA ALA A 30 -19.72 18.67 -20.06
C ALA A 30 -19.53 17.73 -18.85
N GLN A 31 -20.32 17.89 -17.77
CA GLN A 31 -20.32 16.96 -16.65
C GLN A 31 -20.81 15.57 -17.04
N ARG A 32 -21.89 15.46 -17.82
CA ARG A 32 -22.38 14.16 -18.31
C ARG A 32 -21.33 13.47 -19.17
N ARG A 33 -20.68 14.17 -20.11
CA ARG A 33 -19.59 13.59 -20.92
C ARG A 33 -18.45 13.08 -20.06
N LYS A 34 -18.03 13.84 -19.05
CA LYS A 34 -17.01 13.39 -18.07
C LYS A 34 -17.46 12.16 -17.29
N GLN A 35 -18.73 12.10 -16.87
CA GLN A 35 -19.28 10.92 -16.18
C GLN A 35 -19.36 9.70 -17.11
N THR A 36 -19.77 9.87 -18.37
CA THR A 36 -19.85 8.78 -19.35
C THR A 36 -18.45 8.28 -19.71
N GLU A 37 -17.48 9.16 -19.92
CA GLU A 37 -16.08 8.78 -20.16
C GLU A 37 -15.47 8.04 -18.95
N MET A 38 -15.79 8.48 -17.72
CA MET A 38 -15.36 7.80 -16.51
C MET A 38 -16.00 6.41 -16.38
N ALA A 39 -17.29 6.27 -16.73
CA ALA A 39 -18.00 4.99 -16.72
C ALA A 39 -17.42 4.01 -17.76
N VAL A 40 -17.14 4.48 -18.98
CA VAL A 40 -16.52 3.67 -20.04
C VAL A 40 -15.11 3.22 -19.63
N LYS A 41 -14.28 4.13 -19.09
CA LYS A 41 -12.95 3.77 -18.56
C LYS A 41 -13.02 2.76 -17.41
N LEU A 42 -14.01 2.90 -16.53
CA LEU A 42 -14.22 1.96 -15.43
C LEU A 42 -14.60 0.57 -15.97
N GLU A 43 -15.45 0.52 -17.00
CA GLU A 43 -15.89 -0.74 -17.62
C GLU A 43 -14.76 -1.42 -18.42
N GLU A 44 -13.99 -0.66 -19.19
CA GLU A 44 -12.76 -1.16 -19.84
C GLU A 44 -11.75 -1.68 -18.82
N THR A 45 -11.53 -0.93 -17.73
CA THR A 45 -10.66 -1.39 -16.64
C THR A 45 -11.21 -2.69 -16.05
N ARG A 46 -12.51 -2.78 -15.76
CA ARG A 46 -13.14 -3.99 -15.23
C ARG A 46 -13.01 -5.19 -16.16
N GLN A 47 -13.16 -5.00 -17.47
CA GLN A 47 -12.98 -6.07 -18.46
C GLN A 47 -11.53 -6.53 -18.56
N ASN A 48 -10.57 -5.58 -18.60
CA ASN A 48 -9.15 -5.91 -18.57
C ASN A 48 -8.75 -6.66 -17.28
N LEU A 49 -9.36 -6.29 -16.15
CA LEU A 49 -9.17 -6.98 -14.87
C LEU A 49 -9.69 -8.41 -14.89
N GLN A 50 -10.90 -8.62 -15.39
CA GLN A 50 -11.47 -9.97 -15.49
C GLN A 50 -10.63 -10.85 -16.41
N ASN A 51 -10.20 -10.32 -17.56
CA ASN A 51 -9.38 -11.07 -18.52
C ASN A 51 -7.97 -11.38 -17.96
N ASN A 52 -7.31 -10.42 -17.29
CA ASN A 52 -6.00 -10.65 -16.67
C ASN A 52 -6.09 -11.61 -15.48
N THR A 53 -7.12 -11.48 -14.64
CA THR A 53 -7.30 -12.34 -13.46
C THR A 53 -7.66 -13.77 -13.87
N TYR A 54 -8.51 -13.95 -14.87
CA TYR A 54 -8.90 -15.27 -15.37
C TYR A 54 -7.70 -16.01 -15.95
N ASN A 55 -6.91 -15.37 -16.81
CA ASN A 55 -5.68 -15.94 -17.35
C ASN A 55 -4.67 -16.29 -16.25
N ALA A 56 -4.50 -15.41 -15.25
CA ALA A 56 -3.58 -15.65 -14.15
C ALA A 56 -3.99 -16.83 -13.24
N ILE A 57 -5.29 -16.99 -12.96
CA ILE A 57 -5.82 -18.13 -12.21
C ILE A 57 -5.69 -19.43 -13.02
N GLU A 58 -5.88 -19.38 -14.34
CA GLU A 58 -5.69 -20.54 -15.21
C GLU A 58 -4.20 -20.94 -15.30
N GLU A 59 -3.28 -19.97 -15.34
CA GLU A 59 -1.84 -20.22 -15.25
C GLU A 59 -1.43 -20.83 -13.91
N LEU A 60 -2.01 -20.36 -12.80
CA LEU A 60 -1.80 -20.97 -11.46
C LEU A 60 -2.27 -22.42 -11.40
N LYS A 61 -3.45 -22.72 -11.98
CA LYS A 61 -3.96 -24.10 -12.09
C LYS A 61 -3.08 -24.97 -12.97
N LYS A 62 -2.55 -24.44 -14.08
CA LYS A 62 -1.60 -25.15 -14.95
C LYS A 62 -0.28 -25.47 -14.26
N LEU A 63 0.12 -24.67 -13.26
CA LEU A 63 1.28 -24.92 -12.41
C LEU A 63 1.00 -25.90 -11.25
N GLY A 64 -0.22 -26.44 -11.16
CA GLY A 64 -0.61 -27.42 -10.13
C GLY A 64 -0.93 -26.79 -8.77
N HIS A 65 -1.11 -25.46 -8.71
CA HIS A 65 -1.50 -24.77 -7.49
C HIS A 65 -2.98 -24.38 -7.56
N GLU A 66 -3.83 -25.16 -6.89
CA GLU A 66 -5.27 -24.85 -6.79
C GLU A 66 -5.55 -23.64 -5.89
N ASN A 67 -4.66 -23.34 -4.94
CA ASN A 67 -4.76 -22.22 -4.01
C ASN A 67 -3.40 -21.52 -3.81
N ILE A 68 -3.43 -20.21 -3.53
CA ILE A 68 -2.25 -19.44 -3.14
C ILE A 68 -1.95 -19.76 -1.67
N THR A 69 -1.12 -20.78 -1.44
CA THR A 69 -0.60 -21.14 -0.12
C THR A 69 0.73 -20.43 0.12
N ALA A 70 1.13 -20.19 1.38
CA ALA A 70 2.42 -19.60 1.70
C ALA A 70 3.62 -20.33 1.04
N ALA A 71 3.51 -21.65 0.84
CA ALA A 71 4.50 -22.44 0.14
C ALA A 71 4.55 -22.16 -1.37
N SER A 72 3.42 -21.86 -2.03
CA SER A 72 3.41 -21.52 -3.45
C SER A 72 3.90 -20.09 -3.69
N LEU A 73 3.79 -19.19 -2.71
CA LEU A 73 4.44 -17.87 -2.73
C LEU A 73 5.97 -17.94 -2.65
N LEU A 74 6.55 -19.14 -2.46
CA LEU A 74 7.97 -19.34 -2.67
C LEU A 74 8.30 -19.56 -4.15
N ASP A 75 7.39 -20.03 -5.01
CA ASP A 75 7.74 -20.21 -6.42
C ASP A 75 7.84 -18.86 -7.14
N GLU A 76 8.95 -18.63 -7.84
CA GLU A 76 9.20 -17.41 -8.62
C GLU A 76 8.09 -17.16 -9.65
N LYS A 77 7.54 -18.22 -10.26
CA LYS A 77 6.48 -18.10 -11.26
C LYS A 77 5.17 -17.65 -10.62
N VAL A 78 4.82 -18.23 -9.48
CA VAL A 78 3.61 -17.87 -8.72
C VAL A 78 3.70 -16.42 -8.27
N VAL A 79 4.85 -15.98 -7.75
CA VAL A 79 5.00 -14.58 -7.31
C VAL A 79 4.93 -13.60 -8.48
N LYS A 80 5.46 -13.93 -9.66
CA LYS A 80 5.31 -13.08 -10.86
C LYS A 80 3.84 -12.94 -11.28
N ILE A 81 3.08 -14.03 -11.25
CA ILE A 81 1.65 -14.02 -11.56
C ILE A 81 0.89 -13.19 -10.52
N VAL A 82 1.17 -13.42 -9.23
CA VAL A 82 0.57 -12.66 -8.12
C VAL A 82 0.91 -11.18 -8.22
N ARG A 83 2.16 -10.82 -8.53
CA ARG A 83 2.56 -9.43 -8.78
C ARG A 83 1.74 -8.80 -9.91
N LYS A 84 1.51 -9.52 -11.02
CA LYS A 84 0.70 -9.02 -12.14
C LYS A 84 -0.75 -8.76 -11.72
N ILE A 85 -1.35 -9.68 -10.95
CA ILE A 85 -2.70 -9.49 -10.40
C ILE A 85 -2.74 -8.28 -9.45
N LEU A 86 -1.71 -8.09 -8.64
CA LEU A 86 -1.64 -7.02 -7.63
C LEU A 86 -1.44 -5.63 -8.26
N VAL A 87 -0.74 -5.54 -9.40
CA VAL A 87 -0.58 -4.29 -10.17
C VAL A 87 -1.94 -3.79 -10.68
N ASP A 88 -2.82 -4.71 -11.05
CA ASP A 88 -4.15 -4.32 -11.52
C ASP A 88 -5.21 -4.42 -10.40
N SER A 89 -4.83 -4.66 -9.14
CA SER A 89 -5.83 -4.98 -8.10
C SER A 89 -6.91 -3.90 -7.89
N PRO A 90 -8.20 -4.26 -7.80
CA PRO A 90 -9.30 -3.33 -7.53
C PRO A 90 -9.18 -2.66 -6.15
N ILE A 91 -8.35 -3.20 -5.25
CA ILE A 91 -8.04 -2.61 -3.93
C ILE A 91 -7.53 -1.16 -4.08
N ARG A 92 -6.86 -0.84 -5.18
CA ARG A 92 -6.35 0.51 -5.48
C ARG A 92 -7.43 1.56 -5.70
N GLN A 93 -8.60 1.13 -6.20
CA GLN A 93 -9.73 2.00 -6.49
C GLN A 93 -10.73 2.07 -5.33
N MET A 94 -10.53 1.24 -4.29
CA MET A 94 -11.39 1.25 -3.12
C MET A 94 -11.11 2.48 -2.26
N PRO A 95 -12.14 3.04 -1.60
CA PRO A 95 -11.92 4.06 -0.60
C PRO A 95 -11.06 3.48 0.53
N ARG A 96 -10.19 4.32 1.08
CA ARG A 96 -9.16 3.94 2.04
C ARG A 96 -9.75 3.27 3.28
N GLU A 97 -10.91 3.75 3.72
CA GLU A 97 -11.68 3.21 4.84
C GLU A 97 -12.08 1.76 4.59
N ARG A 98 -12.48 1.44 3.35
CA ARG A 98 -12.88 0.08 3.01
C ARG A 98 -11.71 -0.88 2.92
N VAL A 99 -10.53 -0.40 2.52
CA VAL A 99 -9.29 -1.18 2.57
C VAL A 99 -8.92 -1.52 4.02
N LYS A 100 -9.04 -0.55 4.95
CA LYS A 100 -8.80 -0.78 6.38
C LYS A 100 -9.76 -1.83 6.96
N GLU A 101 -11.05 -1.73 6.62
CA GLU A 101 -12.05 -2.71 7.05
C GLU A 101 -11.73 -4.11 6.53
N LEU A 102 -11.29 -4.24 5.27
CA LEU A 102 -10.87 -5.54 4.70
C LEU A 102 -9.66 -6.13 5.44
N ILE A 103 -8.68 -5.29 5.79
CA ILE A 103 -7.50 -5.72 6.56
C ILE A 103 -7.93 -6.19 7.94
N LEU A 104 -8.79 -5.44 8.63
CA LEU A 104 -9.31 -5.80 9.95
C LEU A 104 -10.15 -7.07 9.90
N ASP A 105 -11.06 -7.21 8.93
CA ASP A 105 -11.88 -8.40 8.75
C ASP A 105 -11.02 -9.67 8.55
N LYS A 106 -9.90 -9.55 7.83
CA LYS A 106 -8.95 -10.66 7.63
C LYS A 106 -8.04 -10.91 8.84
N ALA A 107 -7.75 -9.88 9.62
CA ALA A 107 -6.90 -9.98 10.80
C ALA A 107 -7.67 -10.35 12.08
N LYS A 108 -8.99 -10.21 12.09
CA LYS A 108 -9.86 -10.37 13.26
C LYS A 108 -9.72 -11.72 13.97
N ASP A 109 -9.56 -12.79 13.19
CA ASP A 109 -9.43 -14.15 13.71
C ASP A 109 -7.98 -14.50 14.11
N ASN A 110 -7.03 -13.60 13.88
CA ASN A 110 -5.61 -13.77 14.18
C ASN A 110 -5.17 -12.87 15.34
N ALA A 111 -4.04 -13.20 15.96
CA ALA A 111 -3.40 -12.36 16.97
C ALA A 111 -3.04 -10.94 16.48
N LEU A 112 -3.03 -10.72 15.15
CA LEU A 112 -2.82 -9.41 14.54
C LEU A 112 -4.04 -8.48 14.65
N GLY A 113 -5.26 -9.00 14.77
CA GLY A 113 -6.49 -8.19 14.83
C GLY A 113 -6.48 -7.20 15.99
N PRO A 114 -6.30 -7.65 17.26
CA PRO A 114 -6.22 -6.75 18.41
C PRO A 114 -5.09 -5.72 18.31
N PHE A 115 -3.91 -6.14 17.81
CA PHE A 115 -2.76 -5.25 17.64
C PHE A 115 -3.02 -4.13 16.62
N LEU A 116 -3.68 -4.44 15.50
CA LEU A 116 -4.02 -3.44 14.48
C LEU A 116 -5.10 -2.46 14.94
N LEU A 117 -6.01 -2.88 15.80
CA LEU A 117 -7.00 -2.00 16.44
C LEU A 117 -6.35 -1.03 17.43
N GLU A 118 -5.35 -1.51 18.18
CA GLU A 118 -4.62 -0.70 19.16
C GLU A 118 -3.67 0.31 18.49
N SER A 119 -3.20 0.00 17.26
CA SER A 119 -2.25 0.81 16.50
C SER A 119 -2.85 1.31 15.17
N PRO A 120 -3.71 2.35 15.17
CA PRO A 120 -4.35 2.86 13.95
C PRO A 120 -3.34 3.39 12.92
N LYS A 121 -2.17 3.88 13.36
CA LYS A 121 -1.08 4.28 12.46
C LYS A 121 -0.54 3.11 11.62
N VAL A 122 -0.45 1.92 12.21
CA VAL A 122 0.01 0.71 11.50
C VAL A 122 -1.04 0.27 10.49
N LEU A 123 -2.33 0.35 10.86
CA LEU A 123 -3.43 0.04 9.95
C LEU A 123 -3.48 1.01 8.76
N ASP A 124 -3.27 2.30 9.02
CA ASP A 124 -3.18 3.34 8.00
C ASP A 124 -2.00 3.11 7.05
N PHE A 125 -0.83 2.80 7.61
CA PHE A 125 0.35 2.44 6.84
C PHE A 125 0.12 1.22 5.96
N LEU A 126 -0.47 0.15 6.52
CA LEU A 126 -0.77 -1.06 5.75
C LEU A 126 -1.77 -0.76 4.63
N ALA A 127 -2.82 0.01 4.90
CA ALA A 127 -3.76 0.41 3.86
C ALA A 127 -3.07 1.18 2.73
N ASP A 128 -2.18 2.12 3.05
CA ASP A 128 -1.44 2.88 2.05
C ASP A 128 -0.45 2.00 1.27
N VAL A 129 0.24 1.07 1.92
CA VAL A 129 1.11 0.10 1.24
C VAL A 129 0.31 -0.80 0.29
N LEU A 130 -0.90 -1.22 0.70
CA LEU A 130 -1.77 -2.04 -0.14
C LEU A 130 -2.35 -1.27 -1.34
N MET A 131 -2.59 0.03 -1.17
CA MET A 131 -3.11 0.90 -2.23
C MET A 131 -2.01 1.43 -3.15
N ASP A 132 -0.75 1.48 -2.67
CA ASP A 132 0.38 1.98 -3.45
C ASP A 132 0.72 1.05 -4.62
N LYS A 133 0.99 1.68 -5.78
CA LYS A 133 1.18 0.96 -7.04
C LYS A 133 2.47 0.16 -7.11
N ASP A 134 3.49 0.58 -6.38
CA ASP A 134 4.86 0.11 -6.49
C ASP A 134 5.32 -0.58 -5.19
N ALA A 135 4.81 -0.15 -4.02
CA ALA A 135 5.22 -0.65 -2.71
C ALA A 135 4.93 -2.15 -2.53
N LEU A 136 3.73 -2.60 -2.88
CA LEU A 136 3.34 -4.00 -2.69
C LEU A 136 4.03 -4.95 -3.69
N PRO A 137 4.15 -4.61 -5.00
CA PRO A 137 5.03 -5.34 -5.93
C PRO A 137 6.50 -5.40 -5.50
N ALA A 138 7.02 -4.29 -4.94
CA ALA A 138 8.39 -4.21 -4.44
C ALA A 138 8.60 -5.11 -3.21
N LEU A 139 7.63 -5.14 -2.28
CA LEU A 139 7.65 -6.03 -1.12
C LEU A 139 7.65 -7.50 -1.55
N MET A 140 6.86 -7.88 -2.56
CA MET A 140 6.93 -9.21 -3.17
C MET A 140 8.29 -9.48 -3.85
N GLY A 141 8.98 -8.44 -4.31
CA GLY A 141 10.34 -8.53 -4.87
C GLY A 141 11.39 -8.99 -3.87
N ILE A 142 11.26 -8.58 -2.61
CA ILE A 142 12.14 -9.04 -1.52
C ILE A 142 12.02 -10.56 -1.35
N PHE A 143 10.79 -11.10 -1.42
CA PHE A 143 10.55 -12.55 -1.30
C PHE A 143 11.06 -13.36 -2.51
N LEU A 144 11.09 -12.74 -3.70
CA LEU A 144 11.62 -13.36 -4.92
C LEU A 144 13.15 -13.56 -4.86
N ARG A 145 13.86 -12.62 -4.22
CA ARG A 145 15.33 -12.66 -4.07
C ARG A 145 15.75 -13.57 -2.92
N LYS A 146 15.35 -14.84 -3.00
CA LYS A 146 15.58 -15.85 -1.94
C LYS A 146 17.04 -16.01 -1.57
N ASP A 147 17.95 -15.93 -2.53
CA ASP A 147 19.37 -16.14 -2.25
C ASP A 147 19.97 -14.96 -1.48
N ASP A 148 19.56 -13.74 -1.80
CA ASP A 148 19.90 -12.55 -1.02
C ASP A 148 19.25 -12.57 0.37
N LEU A 149 18.01 -13.04 0.47
CA LEU A 149 17.31 -13.18 1.74
C LEU A 149 17.95 -14.25 2.63
N LYS A 150 18.36 -15.39 2.06
CA LYS A 150 19.14 -16.43 2.76
C LYS A 150 20.48 -15.87 3.21
N TYR A 151 21.20 -15.18 2.32
CA TYR A 151 22.48 -14.56 2.66
C TYR A 151 22.32 -13.56 3.82
N TYR A 152 21.32 -12.68 3.73
CA TYR A 152 20.96 -11.76 4.82
C TYR A 152 20.61 -12.51 6.11
N PHE A 153 19.86 -13.60 6.04
CA PHE A 153 19.51 -14.40 7.21
C PHE A 153 20.73 -15.04 7.87
N TYR A 154 21.65 -15.62 7.08
CA TYR A 154 22.91 -16.15 7.60
C TYR A 154 23.79 -15.05 8.22
N LEU A 155 23.86 -13.89 7.56
CA LEU A 155 24.57 -12.72 8.06
C LEU A 155 23.96 -12.22 9.38
N TRP A 156 22.63 -12.14 9.46
CA TRP A 156 21.89 -11.76 10.66
C TRP A 156 22.15 -12.73 11.82
N ILE A 157 22.10 -14.05 11.57
CA ILE A 157 22.49 -15.05 12.58
C ILE A 157 23.94 -14.83 13.02
N GLY A 158 24.86 -14.59 12.08
CA GLY A 158 26.25 -14.31 12.37
C GLY A 158 26.44 -13.08 13.27
N ILE A 159 25.73 -11.99 12.97
CA ILE A 159 25.74 -10.77 13.80
C ILE A 159 25.17 -11.05 15.19
N VAL A 160 24.07 -11.80 15.30
CA VAL A 160 23.47 -12.14 16.61
C VAL A 160 24.43 -12.97 17.45
N ILE A 161 25.10 -13.97 16.87
CA ILE A 161 26.11 -14.78 17.55
C ILE A 161 27.30 -13.90 17.97
N MET A 162 27.81 -13.06 17.07
CA MET A 162 28.88 -12.12 17.39
C MET A 162 28.48 -11.16 18.50
N GLY A 163 27.26 -10.62 18.46
CA GLY A 163 26.71 -9.76 19.49
C GLY A 163 26.64 -10.44 20.86
N TYR A 164 26.20 -11.70 20.89
CA TYR A 164 26.19 -12.51 22.10
C TYR A 164 27.62 -12.74 22.65
N LEU A 165 28.58 -13.08 21.78
CA LEU A 165 29.99 -13.23 22.16
C LEU A 165 30.57 -11.89 22.67
N PHE A 166 30.32 -10.80 21.97
CA PHE A 166 30.73 -9.45 22.38
C PHE A 166 30.18 -9.11 23.77
N LYS A 167 28.88 -9.34 24.01
CA LYS A 167 28.29 -9.15 25.34
C LYS A 167 29.04 -9.99 26.39
N ARG A 168 29.31 -11.26 26.09
CA ARG A 168 30.00 -12.17 27.02
C ARG A 168 31.46 -11.79 27.31
N PHE A 169 32.18 -11.23 26.34
CA PHE A 169 33.59 -10.86 26.51
C PHE A 169 33.79 -9.45 27.07
N PHE A 170 32.95 -8.48 26.70
CA PHE A 170 33.15 -7.07 27.05
C PHE A 170 32.32 -6.61 28.25
N VAL A 171 31.26 -7.32 28.64
CA VAL A 171 30.50 -7.00 29.85
C VAL A 171 31.12 -7.78 31.01
N PRO A 172 31.88 -7.12 31.91
CA PRO A 172 32.48 -7.81 33.04
C PRO A 172 31.37 -8.34 33.98
N VAL A 173 31.59 -9.54 34.53
CA VAL A 173 30.64 -10.24 35.41
C VAL A 173 30.26 -9.41 36.65
N GLU A 174 31.09 -8.44 37.02
CA GLU A 174 30.91 -7.54 38.17
C GLU A 174 29.87 -6.44 37.92
N TRP A 175 29.44 -6.20 36.68
CA TRP A 175 28.39 -5.23 36.38
C TRP A 175 27.03 -5.82 36.73
N VAL A 176 26.53 -5.52 37.92
CA VAL A 176 25.20 -5.95 38.38
C VAL A 176 24.21 -4.78 38.24
N GLY A 177 22.99 -5.05 37.78
CA GLY A 177 21.88 -4.09 37.74
C GLY A 177 21.89 -3.18 36.50
N TRP A 178 21.66 -1.87 36.67
CA TRP A 178 21.34 -0.96 35.55
C TRP A 178 22.48 -0.76 34.55
N LYS A 179 23.73 -0.91 34.98
CA LYS A 179 24.90 -0.81 34.08
C LYS A 179 24.93 -1.95 33.07
N GLU A 180 24.54 -3.16 33.48
CA GLU A 180 24.43 -4.31 32.58
C GLU A 180 23.33 -4.10 31.54
N ILE A 181 22.16 -3.63 31.99
CA ILE A 181 21.02 -3.35 31.11
C ILE A 181 21.38 -2.27 30.09
N LEU A 182 22.00 -1.17 30.53
CA LEU A 182 22.40 -0.08 29.63
C LEU A 182 23.43 -0.55 28.59
N ALA A 183 24.43 -1.35 29.01
CA ALA A 183 25.41 -1.94 28.11
C ALA A 183 24.76 -2.87 27.09
N ALA A 184 23.82 -3.72 27.54
CA ALA A 184 23.08 -4.63 26.67
C ALA A 184 22.22 -3.86 25.65
N ILE A 185 21.56 -2.78 26.07
CA ILE A 185 20.79 -1.91 25.16
C ILE A 185 21.71 -1.24 24.15
N ALA A 186 22.85 -0.68 24.58
CA ALA A 186 23.80 -0.02 23.69
C ALA A 186 24.35 -0.99 22.62
N ILE A 187 24.77 -2.19 23.03
CA ILE A 187 25.23 -3.24 22.10
C ILE A 187 24.11 -3.63 21.13
N ASN A 188 22.88 -3.79 21.62
CA ASN A 188 21.73 -4.14 20.78
C ASN A 188 21.42 -3.04 19.76
N ILE A 189 21.46 -1.76 20.16
CA ILE A 189 21.28 -0.63 19.24
C ILE A 189 22.32 -0.67 18.12
N VAL A 190 23.60 -0.88 18.44
CA VAL A 190 24.66 -0.97 17.43
C VAL A 190 24.41 -2.14 16.47
N ILE A 191 24.06 -3.31 17.00
CA ILE A 191 23.72 -4.50 16.19
C ILE A 191 22.54 -4.20 15.26
N VAL A 192 21.45 -3.64 15.80
CA VAL A 192 20.26 -3.29 15.02
C VAL A 192 20.60 -2.28 13.93
N CYS A 193 21.40 -1.25 14.23
CA CYS A 193 21.85 -0.28 13.24
C CYS A 193 22.65 -0.94 12.11
N ILE A 194 23.56 -1.86 12.43
CA ILE A 194 24.31 -2.62 11.42
C ILE A 194 23.36 -3.49 10.58
N CYS A 195 22.47 -4.25 11.21
CA CYS A 195 21.49 -5.10 10.53
C CYS A 195 20.60 -4.29 9.59
N VAL A 196 20.05 -3.17 10.06
CA VAL A 196 19.22 -2.26 9.25
C VAL A 196 20.02 -1.67 8.10
N THR A 197 21.27 -1.28 8.31
CA THR A 197 22.14 -0.74 7.26
C THR A 197 22.42 -1.78 6.18
N VAL A 198 22.79 -3.00 6.58
CA VAL A 198 23.04 -4.10 5.64
C VAL A 198 21.76 -4.45 4.89
N PHE A 199 20.64 -4.59 5.60
CA PHE A 199 19.34 -4.87 4.99
C PHE A 199 18.95 -3.81 3.96
N TYR A 200 19.10 -2.53 4.31
CA TYR A 200 18.83 -1.41 3.42
C TYR A 200 19.73 -1.44 2.18
N GLN A 201 21.02 -1.75 2.33
CA GLN A 201 21.93 -1.87 1.19
C GLN A 201 21.58 -3.06 0.29
N THR A 202 21.20 -4.20 0.85
CA THR A 202 20.83 -5.41 0.09
C THR A 202 19.53 -5.25 -0.69
N PHE A 203 18.53 -4.57 -0.09
CA PHE A 203 17.17 -4.44 -0.64
C PHE A 203 16.81 -2.99 -0.97
N LYS A 204 17.80 -2.17 -1.33
CA LYS A 204 17.61 -0.72 -1.55
C LYS A 204 16.53 -0.44 -2.59
N GLU A 205 16.55 -1.18 -3.69
CA GLU A 205 15.64 -0.99 -4.82
C GLU A 205 14.19 -1.31 -4.44
N GLU A 206 13.99 -2.31 -3.57
CA GLU A 206 12.67 -2.73 -3.13
C GLU A 206 12.15 -1.93 -1.93
N LEU A 207 13.03 -1.39 -1.09
CA LEU A 207 12.67 -0.59 0.07
C LEU A 207 12.37 0.86 -0.27
N ASP A 208 12.95 1.41 -1.33
CA ASP A 208 12.73 2.81 -1.72
C ASP A 208 11.25 3.21 -1.90
N PRO A 209 10.39 2.43 -2.60
CA PRO A 209 8.96 2.73 -2.68
C PRO A 209 8.26 2.57 -1.32
N LEU A 210 8.68 1.62 -0.47
CA LEU A 210 8.12 1.45 0.88
C LEU A 210 8.47 2.64 1.78
N LEU A 211 9.70 3.13 1.73
CA LEU A 211 10.15 4.29 2.51
C LEU A 211 9.44 5.57 2.11
N ARG A 212 9.09 5.73 0.83
CA ARG A 212 8.24 6.84 0.38
C ARG A 212 6.86 6.81 1.03
N VAL A 213 6.26 5.64 1.19
CA VAL A 213 4.97 5.49 1.91
C VAL A 213 5.16 5.77 3.40
N VAL A 214 6.20 5.21 4.04
CA VAL A 214 6.51 5.44 5.46
C VAL A 214 6.76 6.93 5.75
N GLY A 215 7.44 7.64 4.86
CA GLY A 215 7.76 9.07 5.01
C GLY A 215 6.54 9.99 5.13
N ASN A 216 5.34 9.52 4.75
CA ASN A 216 4.09 10.28 4.96
C ASN A 216 3.58 10.21 6.42
N TYR A 217 4.16 9.36 7.27
CA TYR A 217 3.72 9.08 8.64
C TYR A 217 4.71 9.51 9.73
N ILE A 218 5.93 9.86 9.34
CA ILE A 218 7.01 10.36 10.22
C ILE A 218 7.02 11.88 10.13
#